data_AF-A0A8H5GUE5-F1
#
_entry.id   AF-A0A8H5GUE5-F1
#
_cell.length_a   1.000
_cell.length_b   1.000
_cell.length_c   1.000
_cell.angle_alpha   90.00
_cell.angle_beta   90.00
_cell.angle_gamma   90.00
#
_symmetry.space_group_name_H-M   'P 1'
#
loop_
_entity.id
_entity.type
_entity.pdbx_description
1 polymer ?
#
loop_
_entity_poly.entity_id
_entity_poly.type
_entity_poly.pdbx_seq_one_letter_code
_entity_poly.pdbx_strand_id
1 'polypeptide(L)'
;MQRCTQCGENILRPRVSLDFSSLNDRLRSQSGPVSVQPDEVTTILKNIELDEEDCEAEMNRLEARVLLLATQKERLREYANLVQALISPIRKLPDELLRHIFDLCCGMNRFVVGDDPSKNVFSFESAPSMAISSVCSRWRKNALAMPMIWSRISLVWCLNADIADPWEEECSFPFFLALTRSLLQPLSVELDITGQPFLRNDRVHPIMFKLIETRSRWQKFTLHTLSSTFKDLFSNTTSCDFPLLDHLCLAYVRSHELTFWMEKAPNLKKLKTCGTIPEPNAFPKITQIEFQPPAHHLESFVEANQNILSLTLDDFSFEGI
;
A
#
# COMPACT_ATOMS: atom_id res chain seq x y z
N MET A 1 48.15 40.10 15.27
CA MET A 1 47.10 39.06 15.35
C MET A 1 47.19 38.21 14.09
N GLN A 2 47.47 36.91 14.22
CA GLN A 2 47.41 35.99 13.08
C GLN A 2 45.94 35.60 12.86
N ARG A 3 45.47 35.76 11.64
CA ARG A 3 44.12 35.38 11.22
C ARG A 3 44.19 34.12 10.37
N CYS A 4 43.21 33.25 10.50
CA CYS A 4 43.09 32.08 9.65
C CYS A 4 42.93 32.53 8.19
N THR A 5 43.74 31.98 7.29
CA THR A 5 43.73 32.35 5.87
C THR A 5 42.47 31.87 5.14
N GLN A 6 41.71 30.93 5.70
CA GLN A 6 40.47 30.43 5.12
C GLN A 6 39.20 31.11 5.66
N CYS A 7 39.14 31.48 6.94
CA CYS A 7 37.93 32.05 7.55
C CYS A 7 38.09 33.48 8.09
N GLY A 8 39.31 34.04 8.10
CA GLY A 8 39.59 35.41 8.55
C GLY A 8 39.46 35.65 10.07
N GLU A 9 39.03 34.64 10.82
CA GLU A 9 38.92 34.67 12.29
C GLU A 9 40.31 34.69 12.94
N ASN A 10 40.39 35.25 14.15
CA ASN A 10 41.63 35.25 14.93
C ASN A 10 42.01 33.81 15.32
N ILE A 11 43.27 33.43 15.13
CA ILE A 11 43.77 32.13 15.58
C ILE A 11 44.04 32.23 17.09
N LEU A 12 43.47 31.31 17.87
CA LEU A 12 43.80 31.15 19.28
C LEU A 12 45.31 30.97 19.43
N ARG A 13 45.92 31.80 20.27
CA ARG A 13 47.34 31.69 20.62
C ARG A 13 47.44 31.23 22.06
N PRO A 14 48.02 30.05 22.31
CA PRO A 14 48.30 29.59 23.66
C PRO A 14 49.08 30.66 24.43
N ARG A 15 48.66 30.91 25.67
CA ARG A 15 49.35 31.77 26.64
C ARG A 15 50.65 31.12 27.09
N VAL A 16 50.77 29.79 26.97
CA VAL A 16 51.96 29.02 27.29
C VAL A 16 52.66 28.50 26.03
N SER A 17 53.97 28.72 25.94
CA SER A 17 54.85 28.10 24.95
C SER A 17 56.03 27.45 25.68
N LEU A 18 55.92 26.16 25.97
CA LEU A 18 56.99 25.39 26.62
C LEU A 18 57.87 24.70 25.58
N ASP A 19 59.18 24.79 25.78
CA ASP A 19 60.12 23.94 25.06
C ASP A 19 60.20 22.56 25.75
N PHE A 20 59.69 21.55 25.06
CA PHE A 20 59.64 20.17 25.57
C PHE A 20 61.03 19.56 25.80
N SER A 21 62.08 19.99 25.07
CA SER A 21 63.45 19.53 25.33
C SER A 21 63.98 20.06 26.66
N SER A 22 63.91 21.38 26.86
CA SER A 22 64.34 22.00 28.10
C SER A 22 63.54 21.53 29.33
N LEU A 23 62.23 21.29 29.17
CA LEU A 23 61.39 20.77 30.25
C LEU A 23 61.83 19.36 30.68
N ASN A 24 62.08 18.47 29.73
CA ASN A 24 62.51 17.10 30.00
C ASN A 24 63.91 17.04 30.63
N ASP A 25 64.84 17.90 30.20
CA ASP A 25 66.17 17.99 30.80
C ASP A 25 66.10 18.46 32.26
N ARG A 26 65.21 19.41 32.57
CA ARG A 26 64.94 19.82 33.96
C ARG A 26 64.38 18.67 34.78
N LEU A 27 63.38 17.94 34.29
CA LEU A 27 62.79 16.78 34.98
C LEU A 27 63.81 15.67 35.27
N ARG A 28 64.85 15.53 34.43
CA ARG A 28 65.90 14.51 34.56
C ARG A 28 67.11 14.94 35.41
N SER A 29 67.39 16.24 35.49
CA SER A 29 68.61 16.77 36.14
C SER A 29 68.36 17.47 37.47
N GLN A 30 67.14 17.94 37.73
CA GLN A 30 66.77 18.69 38.93
C GLN A 30 65.91 17.80 39.85
N SER A 31 66.30 17.66 41.13
CA SER A 31 65.58 16.86 42.13
C SER A 31 65.71 17.47 43.53
N GLY A 32 64.62 17.43 44.31
CA GLY A 32 64.54 17.97 45.67
C GLY A 32 63.75 19.29 45.79
N PRO A 33 63.28 19.65 47.00
CA PRO A 33 62.30 20.73 47.24
C PRO A 33 62.79 22.16 46.91
N VAL A 34 64.08 22.33 46.59
CA VAL A 34 64.70 23.64 46.26
C VAL A 34 64.82 23.85 44.74
N SER A 35 64.56 22.81 43.93
CA SER A 35 64.91 22.80 42.50
C SER A 35 63.81 23.34 41.57
N VAL A 36 62.61 23.56 42.09
CA VAL A 36 61.44 24.07 41.34
C VAL A 36 60.77 25.14 42.18
N GLN A 37 60.55 26.33 41.60
CA GLN A 37 59.73 27.39 42.21
C GLN A 37 58.25 27.01 42.06
N PRO A 38 57.53 26.65 43.14
CA PRO A 38 56.16 26.13 43.04
C PRO A 38 55.19 27.13 42.40
N ASP A 39 55.41 28.43 42.62
CA ASP A 39 54.55 29.50 42.10
C ASP A 39 54.65 29.65 40.58
N GLU A 40 55.84 29.43 40.01
CA GLU A 40 56.08 29.48 38.57
C GLU A 40 55.36 28.32 37.86
N VAL A 41 55.49 27.11 38.40
CA VAL A 41 54.81 25.92 37.86
C VAL A 41 53.29 26.04 38.00
N THR A 42 52.80 26.54 39.14
CA THR A 42 51.36 26.77 39.36
C THR A 42 50.80 27.79 38.37
N THR A 43 51.55 28.85 38.07
CA THR A 43 51.16 29.86 37.07
C THR A 43 51.10 29.27 35.66
N ILE A 44 52.08 28.44 35.29
CA ILE A 44 52.10 27.75 33.99
C ILE A 44 50.91 26.79 33.87
N LEU A 45 50.64 25.97 34.89
CA LEU A 45 49.50 25.05 34.91
C LEU A 45 48.18 25.79 34.74
N LYS A 46 47.96 26.89 35.48
CA LYS A 46 46.77 27.72 35.34
C LYS A 46 46.60 28.29 33.93
N ASN A 47 47.69 28.71 33.30
CA ASN A 47 47.63 29.23 31.92
C ASN A 47 47.33 28.12 30.90
N ILE A 48 47.81 26.88 31.12
CA ILE A 48 47.46 25.71 30.30
C ILE A 48 45.96 25.38 30.46
N GLU A 49 45.45 25.32 31.69
CA GLU A 49 44.03 25.04 31.96
C GLU A 49 43.13 26.07 31.24
N LEU A 50 43.48 27.35 31.35
CA LEU A 50 42.76 28.40 30.65
C LEU A 50 42.91 28.31 29.12
N ASP A 51 44.04 27.82 28.58
CA ASP A 51 44.24 27.66 27.13
C ASP A 51 43.42 26.47 26.60
N GLU A 52 43.30 25.41 27.40
CA GLU A 52 42.44 24.25 27.14
C GLU A 52 40.96 24.65 27.12
N GLU A 53 40.53 25.46 28.10
CA GLU A 53 39.16 26.00 28.15
C GLU A 53 38.84 26.88 26.91
N ASP A 54 39.76 27.76 26.50
CA ASP A 54 39.62 28.57 25.29
C ASP A 54 39.52 27.69 24.03
N CYS A 55 40.33 26.64 23.94
CA CYS A 55 40.30 25.70 22.81
C CYS A 55 38.98 24.92 22.75
N GLU A 56 38.51 24.41 23.88
CA GLU A 56 37.23 23.70 24.00
C GLU A 56 36.06 24.62 23.63
N ALA A 57 36.07 25.88 24.07
CA ALA A 57 35.06 26.86 23.69
C ALA A 57 35.02 27.13 22.18
N GLU A 58 36.19 27.25 21.53
CA GLU A 58 36.25 27.43 20.08
C GLU A 58 35.87 26.16 19.29
N MET A 59 36.23 24.97 19.78
CA MET A 59 35.75 23.70 19.20
C MET A 59 34.23 23.64 19.23
N ASN A 60 33.63 23.87 20.39
CA ASN A 60 32.18 23.92 20.55
C ASN A 60 31.52 24.99 19.65
N ARG A 61 32.14 26.17 19.50
CA ARG A 61 31.66 27.22 18.59
C ARG A 61 31.68 26.76 17.13
N LEU A 62 32.75 26.12 16.68
CA LEU A 62 32.90 25.65 15.31
C LEU A 62 31.95 24.48 15.02
N GLU A 63 31.80 23.54 15.95
CA GLU A 63 30.83 22.44 15.85
C GLU A 63 29.40 22.96 15.74
N ALA A 64 29.02 23.94 16.57
CA ALA A 64 27.72 24.60 16.47
C ALA A 64 27.51 25.27 15.10
N ARG A 65 28.56 25.90 14.53
CA ARG A 65 28.50 26.49 13.18
C ARG A 65 28.36 25.43 12.09
N VAL A 66 29.06 24.30 12.20
CA VAL A 66 28.96 23.18 11.25
C VAL A 66 27.54 22.60 11.30
N LEU A 67 26.98 22.39 12.48
CA LEU A 67 25.61 21.90 12.65
C LEU A 67 24.59 22.86 12.02
N LEU A 68 24.71 24.17 12.30
CA LEU A 68 23.83 25.18 11.71
C LEU A 68 23.88 25.18 10.18
N LEU A 69 25.08 25.15 9.60
CA LEU A 69 25.26 25.11 8.15
C LEU A 69 24.74 23.80 7.55
N ALA A 70 24.90 22.66 8.23
CA ALA A 70 24.35 21.39 7.80
C ALA A 70 22.81 21.43 7.76
N THR A 71 22.16 21.96 8.80
CA THR A 71 20.70 22.16 8.82
C THR A 71 20.25 23.11 7.71
N GLN A 72 20.99 24.21 7.47
CA GLN A 72 20.68 25.14 6.40
C GLN A 72 20.82 24.50 5.01
N LYS A 73 21.85 23.69 4.80
CA LYS A 73 22.07 22.93 3.56
C LYS A 73 20.92 21.97 3.30
N GLU A 74 20.44 21.27 4.33
CA GLU A 74 19.33 20.33 4.18
C GLU A 74 18.02 21.06 3.84
N ARG A 75 17.72 22.17 4.52
CA ARG A 75 16.58 23.03 4.15
C ARG A 75 16.64 23.52 2.71
N LEU A 76 17.82 23.91 2.22
CA LEU A 76 17.98 24.34 0.83
C LEU A 76 17.74 23.19 -0.16
N ARG A 77 18.13 21.95 0.18
CA ARG A 77 17.82 20.76 -0.62
C ARG A 77 16.33 20.48 -0.68
N GLU A 78 15.65 20.56 0.46
CA GLU A 78 14.19 20.42 0.52
C GLU A 78 13.49 21.48 -0.35
N TYR A 79 13.91 22.75 -0.27
CA TYR A 79 13.37 23.80 -1.13
C TYR A 79 13.65 23.55 -2.61
N ALA A 80 14.86 23.12 -2.97
CA ALA A 80 15.18 22.78 -4.34
C ALA A 80 14.28 21.65 -4.87
N ASN A 81 14.05 20.60 -4.07
CA ASN A 81 13.15 19.49 -4.42
C ASN A 81 11.70 19.97 -4.64
N LEU A 82 11.19 20.85 -3.77
CA LEU A 82 9.84 21.42 -3.90
C LEU A 82 9.70 22.28 -5.17
N VAL A 83 10.71 23.10 -5.48
CA VAL A 83 10.71 23.94 -6.68
C VAL A 83 10.87 23.08 -7.94
N GLN A 84 11.72 22.07 -7.91
CA GLN A 84 11.85 21.11 -9.00
C GLN A 84 10.53 20.36 -9.26
N ALA A 85 9.77 20.04 -8.21
CA ALA A 85 8.45 19.44 -8.36
C ALA A 85 7.45 20.38 -9.07
N LEU A 86 7.61 21.71 -8.98
CA LEU A 86 6.77 22.68 -9.71
C LEU A 86 6.92 22.60 -11.23
N ILE A 87 8.09 22.22 -11.72
CA ILE A 87 8.34 22.08 -13.16
C ILE A 87 8.14 20.65 -13.67
N SER A 88 7.66 19.74 -12.82
CA SER A 88 7.38 18.35 -13.19
C SER A 88 6.42 18.26 -14.40
N PRO A 89 6.72 17.43 -15.41
CA PRO A 89 5.88 17.26 -16.60
C PRO A 89 4.42 16.93 -16.27
N ILE A 90 4.17 16.20 -15.19
CA ILE A 90 2.82 15.78 -14.79
C ILE A 90 1.91 16.97 -14.44
N ARG A 91 2.49 18.12 -14.08
CA ARG A 91 1.73 19.35 -13.83
C ARG A 91 1.26 20.03 -15.11
N LYS A 92 1.92 19.77 -16.24
CA LYS A 92 1.56 20.30 -17.58
C LYS A 92 0.52 19.44 -18.29
N LEU A 93 0.31 18.20 -17.84
CA LEU A 93 -0.63 17.27 -18.44
C LEU A 93 -2.07 17.83 -18.29
N PRO A 94 -2.94 17.76 -19.31
CA PRO A 94 -4.37 18.03 -19.18
C PRO A 94 -5.08 17.03 -18.25
N ASP A 95 -6.24 17.42 -17.73
CA ASP A 95 -7.03 16.56 -16.83
C ASP A 95 -7.57 15.30 -17.55
N GLU A 96 -7.83 15.36 -18.85
CA GLU A 96 -8.26 14.21 -19.68
C GLU A 96 -7.18 13.14 -19.74
N LEU A 97 -5.94 13.53 -20.03
CA LEU A 97 -4.82 12.60 -20.10
C LEU A 97 -4.45 12.07 -18.71
N LEU A 98 -4.56 12.91 -17.68
CA LEU A 98 -4.36 12.47 -16.30
C LEU A 98 -5.38 11.40 -15.90
N ARG A 99 -6.66 11.62 -16.23
CA ARG A 99 -7.73 10.63 -16.00
C ARG A 99 -7.53 9.36 -16.82
N HIS A 100 -7.03 9.46 -18.06
CA HIS A 100 -6.70 8.28 -18.86
C HIS A 100 -5.58 7.45 -18.21
N ILE A 101 -4.53 8.10 -17.69
CA ILE A 101 -3.49 7.41 -16.91
C ILE A 101 -4.09 6.73 -15.67
N PHE A 102 -4.98 7.40 -14.94
CA PHE A 102 -5.63 6.80 -13.77
C PHE A 102 -6.41 5.55 -14.14
N ASP A 103 -7.15 5.56 -15.25
CA ASP A 103 -7.91 4.40 -15.71
C ASP A 103 -7.02 3.19 -16.03
N LEU A 104 -5.84 3.44 -16.61
CA LEU A 104 -4.83 2.42 -16.93
C LEU A 104 -4.12 1.89 -15.68
N CYS A 105 -3.83 2.76 -14.72
CA CYS A 105 -3.08 2.38 -13.52
C CYS A 105 -3.97 1.81 -12.40
N CYS A 106 -5.25 2.18 -12.34
CA CYS A 106 -6.16 1.68 -11.32
C CYS A 106 -6.70 0.31 -11.71
N GLY A 107 -6.02 -0.75 -11.29
CA GLY A 107 -6.57 -2.11 -11.31
C GLY A 107 -7.70 -2.30 -10.29
N MET A 108 -7.74 -3.47 -9.65
CA MET A 108 -8.65 -3.75 -8.55
C MET A 108 -8.21 -3.03 -7.28
N ASN A 109 -9.16 -2.49 -6.51
CA ASN A 109 -8.90 -2.04 -5.14
C ASN A 109 -9.11 -3.25 -4.22
N ARG A 110 -8.00 -3.83 -3.77
CA ARG A 110 -7.90 -5.01 -2.91
C ARG A 110 -8.02 -4.63 -1.44
N PHE A 111 -8.94 -5.30 -0.76
CA PHE A 111 -9.19 -5.21 0.67
C PHE A 111 -9.04 -6.59 1.27
N VAL A 112 -8.25 -6.72 2.34
CA VAL A 112 -8.02 -8.00 3.00
C VAL A 112 -8.67 -7.96 4.38
N VAL A 113 -9.44 -9.00 4.70
CA VAL A 113 -10.05 -9.23 6.01
C VAL A 113 -9.46 -10.51 6.57
N GLY A 114 -8.58 -10.39 7.56
CA GLY A 114 -7.87 -11.51 8.16
C GLY A 114 -6.95 -11.11 9.30
N ASP A 115 -6.39 -12.14 9.96
CA ASP A 115 -5.61 -12.01 11.20
C ASP A 115 -4.17 -11.49 11.00
N ASP A 116 -3.71 -11.39 9.75
CA ASP A 116 -2.34 -10.99 9.42
C ASP A 116 -2.29 -9.51 9.01
N PRO A 117 -1.82 -8.60 9.89
CA PRO A 117 -1.77 -7.16 9.61
C PRO A 117 -0.82 -6.83 8.46
N SER A 118 0.17 -7.68 8.19
CA SER A 118 1.13 -7.46 7.10
C SER A 118 0.47 -7.54 5.71
N LYS A 119 -0.72 -8.12 5.61
CA LYS A 119 -1.52 -8.21 4.38
C LYS A 119 -2.43 -6.99 4.16
N ASN A 120 -2.54 -6.09 5.13
CA ASN A 120 -3.40 -4.89 5.06
C ASN A 120 -2.66 -3.61 4.63
N VAL A 121 -1.44 -3.72 4.12
CA VAL A 121 -0.67 -2.55 3.70
C VAL A 121 -1.34 -1.88 2.48
N PHE A 122 -1.84 -0.66 2.68
CA PHE A 122 -2.39 0.19 1.62
C PHE A 122 -1.27 0.78 0.76
N SER A 123 -0.85 0.03 -0.25
CA SER A 123 0.10 0.45 -1.26
C SER A 123 -0.64 0.84 -2.56
N PHE A 124 0.11 1.35 -3.53
CA PHE A 124 -0.41 1.55 -4.88
C PHE A 124 -0.91 0.24 -5.52
N GLU A 125 -0.32 -0.89 -5.13
CA GLU A 125 -0.67 -2.22 -5.65
C GLU A 125 -1.99 -2.73 -5.06
N SER A 126 -2.24 -2.48 -3.77
CA SER A 126 -3.47 -2.93 -3.13
C SER A 126 -4.63 -1.97 -3.35
N ALA A 127 -4.42 -0.66 -3.30
CA ALA A 127 -5.50 0.32 -3.35
C ALA A 127 -5.17 1.51 -4.27
N PRO A 128 -5.03 1.28 -5.59
CA PRO A 128 -4.53 2.30 -6.52
C PRO A 128 -5.40 3.56 -6.56
N SER A 129 -6.72 3.43 -6.45
CA SER A 129 -7.61 4.60 -6.46
C SER A 129 -7.38 5.51 -5.25
N MET A 130 -7.15 4.91 -4.08
CA MET A 130 -6.83 5.65 -2.87
C MET A 130 -5.45 6.28 -2.95
N ALA A 131 -4.45 5.51 -3.38
CA ALA A 131 -3.09 6.00 -3.56
C ALA A 131 -3.03 7.21 -4.52
N ILE A 132 -3.70 7.12 -5.67
CA ILE A 132 -3.78 8.24 -6.63
C ILE A 132 -4.51 9.44 -6.01
N SER A 133 -5.59 9.22 -5.26
CA SER A 133 -6.34 10.31 -4.62
C SER A 133 -5.60 11.01 -3.47
N SER A 134 -4.51 10.43 -2.95
CA SER A 134 -3.71 11.01 -1.87
C SER A 134 -2.55 11.89 -2.35
N VAL A 135 -2.16 11.80 -3.62
CA VAL A 135 -0.96 12.47 -4.18
C VAL A 135 -1.00 14.00 -4.06
N CYS A 136 -2.06 14.63 -4.58
CA CYS A 136 -2.25 16.09 -4.47
C CYS A 136 -3.73 16.46 -4.67
N SER A 137 -4.08 17.73 -4.38
CA SER A 137 -5.46 18.23 -4.54
C SER A 137 -6.01 18.06 -5.96
N ARG A 138 -5.19 18.29 -6.98
CA ARG A 138 -5.58 18.12 -8.39
C ARG A 138 -5.87 16.65 -8.74
N TRP A 139 -5.03 15.73 -8.29
CA TRP A 139 -5.23 14.30 -8.51
C TRP A 139 -6.45 13.79 -7.78
N ARG A 140 -6.64 14.22 -6.52
CA ARG A 140 -7.85 13.94 -5.75
C ARG A 140 -9.10 14.39 -6.48
N LYS A 141 -9.14 15.63 -6.99
CA LYS A 141 -10.29 16.15 -7.75
C LYS A 141 -10.61 15.26 -8.96
N ASN A 142 -9.59 14.89 -9.74
CA ASN A 142 -9.75 14.04 -10.92
C ASN A 142 -10.19 12.61 -10.57
N ALA A 143 -9.59 12.00 -9.54
CA ALA A 143 -9.96 10.66 -9.07
C ALA A 143 -11.40 10.62 -8.54
N LEU A 144 -11.84 11.64 -7.81
CA LEU A 144 -13.23 11.75 -7.33
C LEU A 144 -14.23 11.97 -8.47
N ALA A 145 -13.80 12.59 -9.57
CA ALA A 145 -14.61 12.73 -10.78
C ALA A 145 -14.66 11.45 -11.64
N MET A 146 -13.98 10.37 -11.22
CA MET A 146 -13.96 9.09 -11.90
C MET A 146 -14.51 7.97 -11.01
N PRO A 147 -15.83 7.85 -10.82
CA PRO A 147 -16.40 6.79 -9.97
C PRO A 147 -16.03 5.36 -10.42
N MET A 148 -15.70 5.18 -11.70
CA MET A 148 -15.30 3.90 -12.30
C MET A 148 -14.01 3.29 -11.75
N ILE A 149 -13.02 4.10 -11.30
CA ILE A 149 -11.79 3.53 -10.71
C ILE A 149 -12.08 2.96 -9.30
N TRP A 150 -13.07 3.53 -8.61
CA TRP A 150 -13.53 3.07 -7.30
C TRP A 150 -14.50 1.89 -7.38
N SER A 151 -15.02 1.54 -8.57
CA SER A 151 -15.98 0.43 -8.75
C SER A 151 -15.33 -0.95 -8.97
N ARG A 152 -14.00 -1.00 -9.01
CA ARG A 152 -13.18 -2.21 -9.15
C ARG A 152 -12.77 -2.68 -7.75
N ILE A 153 -13.46 -3.68 -7.19
CA ILE A 153 -13.33 -4.09 -5.78
C ILE A 153 -12.87 -5.54 -5.72
N SER A 154 -11.75 -5.81 -5.07
CA SER A 154 -11.31 -7.16 -4.71
C SER A 154 -11.38 -7.29 -3.19
N LEU A 155 -12.16 -8.24 -2.68
CA LEU A 155 -12.26 -8.54 -1.26
C LEU A 155 -11.70 -9.92 -1.01
N VAL A 156 -10.69 -10.01 -0.14
CA VAL A 156 -10.07 -11.27 0.27
C VAL A 156 -10.41 -11.53 1.72
N TRP A 157 -11.00 -12.70 1.96
CA TRP A 157 -11.55 -13.12 3.23
C TRP A 157 -10.81 -14.35 3.73
N CYS A 158 -9.91 -14.15 4.69
CA CYS A 158 -9.16 -15.22 5.34
C CYS A 158 -9.37 -15.29 6.86
N LEU A 159 -10.25 -14.44 7.42
CA LEU A 159 -10.62 -14.47 8.85
C LEU A 159 -11.43 -15.73 9.20
N ASN A 160 -11.04 -16.40 10.28
CA ASN A 160 -11.79 -17.51 10.88
C ASN A 160 -12.53 -17.05 12.14
N ALA A 161 -13.78 -17.50 12.32
CA ALA A 161 -14.70 -17.02 13.37
C ALA A 161 -14.24 -17.23 14.83
N ASP A 162 -13.16 -18.00 15.03
CA ASP A 162 -12.69 -18.41 16.36
C ASP A 162 -11.83 -17.34 17.07
N ILE A 163 -11.23 -16.39 16.36
CA ILE A 163 -10.36 -15.37 16.95
C ILE A 163 -11.18 -14.10 17.21
N ALA A 164 -11.14 -13.64 18.45
CA ALA A 164 -12.05 -12.66 19.06
C ALA A 164 -12.21 -11.35 18.27
N ASP A 165 -13.43 -10.79 18.28
CA ASP A 165 -13.79 -9.46 17.76
C ASP A 165 -12.72 -8.38 18.08
N PRO A 166 -12.25 -7.63 17.06
CA PRO A 166 -11.71 -6.29 17.29
C PRO A 166 -12.21 -5.33 16.20
N TRP A 167 -13.09 -4.39 16.56
CA TRP A 167 -13.77 -3.41 15.70
C TRP A 167 -12.88 -2.40 14.93
N GLU A 168 -11.65 -2.75 14.57
CA GLU A 168 -10.79 -1.95 13.70
C GLU A 168 -10.12 -2.83 12.66
N GLU A 169 -10.91 -3.52 11.84
CA GLU A 169 -10.38 -4.01 10.57
C GLU A 169 -9.92 -2.77 9.77
N GLU A 170 -8.61 -2.59 9.65
CA GLU A 170 -7.99 -1.44 8.98
C GLU A 170 -8.55 -1.22 7.56
N CYS A 171 -9.06 -2.29 6.93
CA CYS A 171 -9.67 -2.26 5.60
C CYS A 171 -11.13 -1.77 5.56
N SER A 172 -11.83 -1.70 6.71
CA SER A 172 -13.23 -1.29 6.80
C SER A 172 -13.47 0.11 6.21
N PHE A 173 -12.84 1.15 6.77
CA PHE A 173 -13.02 2.51 6.28
C PHE A 173 -12.62 2.69 4.80
N PRO A 174 -11.43 2.21 4.36
CA PRO A 174 -11.03 2.20 2.95
C PRO A 174 -12.04 1.53 2.02
N PHE A 175 -12.59 0.38 2.43
CA PHE A 175 -13.59 -0.38 1.68
C PHE A 175 -14.91 0.40 1.54
N PHE A 176 -15.47 0.89 2.65
CA PHE A 176 -16.69 1.69 2.63
C PHE A 176 -16.52 2.98 1.83
N LEU A 177 -15.33 3.60 1.92
CA LEU A 177 -15.00 4.78 1.14
C LEU A 177 -15.01 4.47 -0.36
N ALA A 178 -14.39 3.37 -0.78
CA ALA A 178 -14.37 2.97 -2.19
C ALA A 178 -15.78 2.71 -2.72
N LEU A 179 -16.60 1.96 -1.98
CA LEU A 179 -18.01 1.75 -2.33
C LEU A 179 -18.79 3.06 -2.44
N THR A 180 -18.59 3.99 -1.51
CA THR A 180 -19.24 5.31 -1.54
C THR A 180 -18.82 6.11 -2.77
N ARG A 181 -17.52 6.07 -3.12
CA ARG A 181 -16.97 6.82 -4.26
C ARG A 181 -17.26 6.19 -5.61
N SER A 182 -17.62 4.90 -5.64
CA SER A 182 -18.12 4.24 -6.84
C SER A 182 -19.49 4.77 -7.32
N LEU A 183 -20.20 5.53 -6.49
CA LEU A 183 -21.53 6.10 -6.76
C LEU A 183 -22.53 5.02 -7.22
N LEU A 184 -23.08 5.14 -8.42
CA LEU A 184 -24.00 4.18 -9.04
C LEU A 184 -23.36 3.37 -10.16
N GLN A 185 -22.03 3.44 -10.32
CA GLN A 185 -21.34 2.72 -11.40
C GLN A 185 -21.52 1.21 -11.25
N PRO A 186 -21.60 0.47 -12.36
CA PRO A 186 -21.51 -0.98 -12.33
C PRO A 186 -20.20 -1.41 -11.65
N LEU A 187 -20.30 -2.39 -10.76
CA LEU A 187 -19.19 -2.91 -9.98
C LEU A 187 -18.55 -4.09 -10.70
N SER A 188 -17.22 -4.12 -10.68
CA SER A 188 -16.43 -5.32 -10.94
C SER A 188 -15.93 -5.83 -9.60
N VAL A 189 -16.46 -6.95 -9.15
CA VAL A 189 -16.22 -7.52 -7.83
C VAL A 189 -15.45 -8.82 -7.98
N GLU A 190 -14.35 -8.94 -7.25
CA GLU A 190 -13.61 -10.18 -7.06
C GLU A 190 -13.66 -10.54 -5.59
N LEU A 191 -14.02 -11.78 -5.30
CA LEU A 191 -14.23 -12.26 -3.96
C LEU A 191 -13.46 -13.56 -3.76
N ASP A 192 -12.47 -13.53 -2.87
CA ASP A 192 -11.68 -14.67 -2.46
C ASP A 192 -12.04 -15.04 -1.03
N ILE A 193 -12.56 -16.25 -0.80
CA ILE A 193 -12.99 -16.71 0.52
C ILE A 193 -12.32 -18.04 0.85
N THR A 194 -11.39 -17.97 1.80
CA THR A 194 -10.75 -19.13 2.43
C THR A 194 -11.17 -19.33 3.89
N GLY A 195 -11.71 -18.28 4.54
CA GLY A 195 -12.19 -18.31 5.92
C GLY A 195 -13.72 -18.38 6.06
N GLN A 196 -14.24 -17.90 7.19
CA GLN A 196 -15.69 -17.86 7.46
C GLN A 196 -16.22 -16.42 7.50
N PRO A 197 -17.09 -16.01 6.55
CA PRO A 197 -17.64 -14.65 6.49
C PRO A 197 -18.86 -14.41 7.40
N PHE A 198 -18.94 -15.17 8.50
CA PHE A 198 -20.01 -15.12 9.48
C PHE A 198 -19.44 -14.81 10.85
N LEU A 199 -20.18 -14.01 11.61
CA LEU A 199 -19.94 -13.79 13.03
C LEU A 199 -20.32 -15.05 13.81
N ARG A 200 -19.88 -15.15 15.06
CA ARG A 200 -20.19 -16.28 15.99
C ARG A 200 -21.70 -16.53 16.22
N ASN A 201 -22.55 -15.58 15.84
CA ASN A 201 -24.01 -15.68 15.94
C ASN A 201 -24.67 -15.98 14.58
N ASP A 202 -23.92 -16.54 13.64
CA ASP A 202 -24.33 -16.88 12.27
C ASP A 202 -24.80 -15.69 11.42
N ARG A 203 -24.58 -14.44 11.87
CA ARG A 203 -24.86 -13.26 11.06
C ARG A 203 -23.70 -12.98 10.11
N VAL A 204 -24.03 -12.59 8.88
CA VAL A 204 -23.02 -12.16 7.90
C VAL A 204 -22.23 -10.97 8.44
N HIS A 205 -20.90 -10.99 8.28
CA HIS A 205 -20.04 -9.91 8.73
C HIS A 205 -20.41 -8.55 8.08
N PRO A 206 -20.33 -7.39 8.77
CA PRO A 206 -20.73 -6.09 8.21
C PRO A 206 -20.08 -5.71 6.88
N ILE A 207 -18.78 -5.99 6.68
CA ILE A 207 -18.09 -5.75 5.40
C ILE A 207 -18.71 -6.60 4.28
N MET A 208 -18.89 -7.90 4.53
CA MET A 208 -19.50 -8.81 3.58
C MET A 208 -20.96 -8.43 3.28
N PHE A 209 -21.73 -8.11 4.32
CA PHE A 209 -23.10 -7.64 4.21
C PHE A 209 -23.18 -6.40 3.30
N LYS A 210 -22.30 -5.42 3.52
CA LYS A 210 -22.25 -4.22 2.66
C LYS A 210 -21.90 -4.54 1.21
N LEU A 211 -20.98 -5.48 0.97
CA LEU A 211 -20.68 -5.93 -0.39
C LEU A 211 -21.94 -6.50 -1.04
N ILE A 212 -22.66 -7.39 -0.34
CA ILE A 212 -23.90 -8.04 -0.83
C ILE A 212 -25.04 -7.04 -1.07
N GLU A 213 -25.14 -5.95 -0.31
CA GLU A 213 -26.11 -4.88 -0.57
C GLU A 213 -25.91 -4.23 -1.96
N THR A 214 -24.70 -4.28 -2.50
CA THR A 214 -24.38 -3.70 -3.81
C THR A 214 -24.61 -4.67 -4.99
N ARG A 215 -25.10 -5.89 -4.74
CA ARG A 215 -25.24 -6.96 -5.75
C ARG A 215 -26.01 -6.58 -7.01
N SER A 216 -26.99 -5.69 -6.89
CA SER A 216 -27.78 -5.20 -8.03
C SER A 216 -26.94 -4.43 -9.05
N ARG A 217 -25.77 -3.92 -8.63
CA ARG A 217 -24.81 -3.18 -9.44
C ARG A 217 -23.69 -4.05 -9.99
N TRP A 218 -23.60 -5.33 -9.61
CA TRP A 218 -22.50 -6.18 -10.05
C TRP A 218 -22.66 -6.49 -11.54
N GLN A 219 -21.65 -6.08 -12.31
CA GLN A 219 -21.57 -6.37 -13.75
C GLN A 219 -20.60 -7.50 -14.01
N LYS A 220 -19.45 -7.48 -13.34
CA LYS A 220 -18.46 -8.55 -13.37
C LYS A 220 -18.30 -9.11 -11.97
N PHE A 221 -18.39 -10.42 -11.84
CA PHE A 221 -18.18 -11.10 -10.57
C PHE A 221 -17.22 -12.26 -10.75
N THR A 222 -16.19 -12.29 -9.91
CA THR A 222 -15.25 -13.40 -9.81
C THR A 222 -15.30 -13.96 -8.40
N LEU A 223 -15.51 -15.26 -8.27
CA LEU A 223 -15.51 -15.97 -7.00
C LEU A 223 -14.40 -17.02 -6.98
N HIS A 224 -13.52 -16.89 -5.99
CA HIS A 224 -12.54 -17.89 -5.60
C HIS A 224 -12.96 -18.41 -4.24
N THR A 225 -13.48 -19.64 -4.17
CA THR A 225 -13.80 -20.23 -2.87
C THR A 225 -13.74 -21.74 -2.91
N LEU A 226 -13.25 -22.31 -1.81
CA LEU A 226 -13.33 -23.74 -1.50
C LEU A 226 -14.47 -24.03 -0.49
N SER A 227 -15.09 -22.98 0.04
CA SER A 227 -16.12 -23.05 1.06
C SER A 227 -17.49 -23.30 0.44
N SER A 228 -18.30 -24.16 1.06
CA SER A 228 -19.70 -24.38 0.70
C SER A 228 -20.64 -23.30 1.25
N THR A 229 -20.12 -22.32 1.99
CA THR A 229 -20.95 -21.32 2.68
C THR A 229 -21.31 -20.12 1.81
N PHE A 230 -20.91 -20.11 0.53
CA PHE A 230 -21.22 -18.99 -0.38
C PHE A 230 -22.73 -18.82 -0.57
N LYS A 231 -23.49 -19.91 -0.76
CA LYS A 231 -24.96 -19.83 -0.88
C LYS A 231 -25.62 -19.22 0.36
N ASP A 232 -25.07 -19.50 1.53
CA ASP A 232 -25.63 -19.04 2.80
C ASP A 232 -25.58 -17.51 2.91
N LEU A 233 -24.60 -16.86 2.25
CA LEU A 233 -24.51 -15.40 2.15
C LEU A 233 -25.72 -14.78 1.43
N PHE A 234 -26.36 -15.54 0.54
CA PHE A 234 -27.49 -15.12 -0.28
C PHE A 234 -28.78 -15.89 0.05
N SER A 235 -28.88 -16.48 1.24
CA SER A 235 -30.03 -17.28 1.69
C SER A 235 -31.36 -16.49 1.70
N ASN A 236 -31.33 -15.17 1.91
CA ASN A 236 -32.53 -14.32 2.00
C ASN A 236 -32.94 -13.64 0.67
N THR A 237 -32.66 -14.25 -0.49
CA THR A 237 -32.68 -13.53 -1.77
C THR A 237 -33.75 -14.01 -2.77
N THR A 238 -34.27 -13.11 -3.62
CA THR A 238 -35.40 -13.33 -4.55
C THR A 238 -34.96 -13.80 -5.94
N SER A 239 -35.83 -14.35 -6.80
CA SER A 239 -35.43 -14.63 -8.20
C SER A 239 -34.96 -13.33 -8.90
N CYS A 240 -33.83 -13.36 -9.64
CA CYS A 240 -33.16 -12.21 -10.28
C CYS A 240 -32.43 -11.16 -9.39
N ASP A 241 -31.51 -11.57 -8.51
CA ASP A 241 -30.71 -10.63 -7.69
C ASP A 241 -29.57 -9.91 -8.42
N PHE A 242 -29.15 -10.40 -9.59
CA PHE A 242 -28.00 -9.87 -10.32
C PHE A 242 -28.40 -9.39 -11.73
N PRO A 243 -29.16 -8.27 -11.82
CA PRO A 243 -29.73 -7.80 -13.09
C PRO A 243 -28.68 -7.30 -14.08
N LEU A 244 -27.53 -6.81 -13.60
CA LEU A 244 -26.46 -6.25 -14.44
C LEU A 244 -25.33 -7.24 -14.73
N LEU A 245 -25.34 -8.42 -14.12
CA LEU A 245 -24.24 -9.37 -14.22
C LEU A 245 -24.18 -9.96 -15.63
N ASP A 246 -23.11 -9.64 -16.35
CA ASP A 246 -22.85 -10.14 -17.69
C ASP A 246 -21.55 -10.97 -17.78
N HIS A 247 -20.65 -10.85 -16.80
CA HIS A 247 -19.45 -11.68 -16.66
C HIS A 247 -19.42 -12.38 -15.30
N LEU A 248 -19.30 -13.70 -15.31
CA LEU A 248 -19.16 -14.53 -14.12
C LEU A 248 -17.93 -15.43 -14.27
N CYS A 249 -17.05 -15.40 -13.28
CA CYS A 249 -15.91 -16.29 -13.17
C CYS A 249 -16.00 -17.08 -11.85
N LEU A 250 -15.98 -18.40 -11.93
CA LEU A 250 -16.09 -19.32 -10.80
C LEU A 250 -14.86 -20.21 -10.78
N ALA A 251 -13.93 -19.91 -9.89
CA ALA A 251 -12.69 -20.66 -9.72
C ALA A 251 -12.76 -21.51 -8.45
N TYR A 252 -12.42 -22.80 -8.57
CA TYR A 252 -12.45 -23.82 -7.50
C TYR A 252 -13.83 -24.14 -6.93
N VAL A 253 -14.88 -23.84 -7.70
CA VAL A 253 -16.28 -23.91 -7.26
C VAL A 253 -16.86 -25.32 -7.48
N ARG A 254 -17.60 -25.85 -6.49
CA ARG A 254 -18.30 -27.15 -6.59
C ARG A 254 -19.60 -27.04 -7.39
N SER A 255 -20.06 -28.17 -7.93
CA SER A 255 -21.22 -28.25 -8.84
C SER A 255 -22.52 -27.60 -8.33
N HIS A 256 -22.79 -27.65 -7.03
CA HIS A 256 -24.00 -27.05 -6.47
C HIS A 256 -23.99 -25.52 -6.53
N GLU A 257 -22.85 -24.84 -6.47
CA GLU A 257 -22.79 -23.39 -6.53
C GLU A 257 -23.19 -22.84 -7.92
N LEU A 258 -23.00 -23.63 -8.98
CA LEU A 258 -23.45 -23.25 -10.33
C LEU A 258 -24.96 -23.12 -10.42
N THR A 259 -25.72 -24.01 -9.76
CA THR A 259 -27.19 -23.97 -9.81
C THR A 259 -27.77 -22.71 -9.19
N PHE A 260 -27.09 -22.13 -8.20
CA PHE A 260 -27.47 -20.84 -7.62
C PHE A 260 -27.50 -19.72 -8.67
N TRP A 261 -26.55 -19.70 -9.60
CA TRP A 261 -26.43 -18.62 -10.59
C TRP A 261 -27.45 -18.72 -11.72
N MET A 262 -27.92 -19.94 -12.03
CA MET A 262 -28.85 -20.20 -13.16
C MET A 262 -30.14 -19.37 -13.04
N GLU A 263 -30.68 -19.26 -11.83
CA GLU A 263 -31.93 -18.51 -11.57
C GLU A 263 -31.70 -17.01 -11.26
N LYS A 264 -30.46 -16.62 -11.00
CA LYS A 264 -30.13 -15.33 -10.39
C LYS A 264 -29.46 -14.35 -11.34
N ALA A 265 -28.87 -14.84 -12.44
CA ALA A 265 -28.12 -14.06 -13.42
C ALA A 265 -28.71 -14.17 -14.86
N PRO A 266 -29.90 -13.60 -15.12
CA PRO A 266 -30.61 -13.76 -16.39
C PRO A 266 -29.93 -13.08 -17.60
N ASN A 267 -28.99 -12.19 -17.35
CA ASN A 267 -28.28 -11.41 -18.37
C ASN A 267 -26.83 -11.88 -18.60
N LEU A 268 -26.47 -13.04 -18.06
CA LEU A 268 -25.11 -13.56 -18.15
C LEU A 268 -24.71 -13.81 -19.61
N LYS A 269 -23.58 -13.22 -20.03
CA LYS A 269 -23.04 -13.35 -21.40
C LYS A 269 -21.74 -14.14 -21.43
N LYS A 270 -20.92 -14.03 -20.38
CA LYS A 270 -19.63 -14.69 -20.27
C LYS A 270 -19.54 -15.50 -18.99
N LEU A 271 -19.15 -16.76 -19.11
CA LEU A 271 -18.95 -17.67 -18.00
C LEU A 271 -17.55 -18.29 -18.06
N LYS A 272 -16.75 -18.10 -17.02
CA LYS A 272 -15.55 -18.89 -16.75
C LYS A 272 -15.84 -19.85 -15.61
N THR A 273 -15.64 -21.15 -15.81
CA THR A 273 -15.88 -22.16 -14.76
C THR A 273 -14.92 -23.33 -14.88
N CYS A 274 -14.61 -23.98 -13.74
CA CYS A 274 -13.75 -25.15 -13.68
C CYS A 274 -14.51 -26.40 -13.22
N GLY A 275 -14.30 -27.52 -13.91
CA GLY A 275 -14.66 -28.86 -13.46
C GLY A 275 -16.15 -29.23 -13.42
N THR A 276 -17.09 -28.28 -13.43
CA THR A 276 -18.53 -28.56 -13.58
C THR A 276 -19.14 -27.73 -14.70
N ILE A 277 -19.89 -28.40 -15.58
CA ILE A 277 -20.60 -27.77 -16.69
C ILE A 277 -22.03 -27.43 -16.25
N PRO A 278 -22.55 -26.24 -16.58
CA PRO A 278 -23.95 -25.91 -16.30
C PRO A 278 -24.91 -26.83 -17.04
N GLU A 279 -26.16 -26.92 -16.57
CA GLU A 279 -27.20 -27.64 -17.29
C GLU A 279 -27.49 -27.00 -18.67
N PRO A 280 -27.88 -27.78 -19.68
CA PRO A 280 -28.35 -27.26 -20.96
C PRO A 280 -29.39 -26.14 -20.79
N ASN A 281 -29.25 -25.04 -21.53
CA ASN A 281 -30.13 -23.86 -21.45
C ASN A 281 -30.18 -23.10 -20.12
N ALA A 282 -29.29 -23.41 -19.15
CA ALA A 282 -29.25 -22.72 -17.87
C ALA A 282 -29.01 -21.21 -17.99
N PHE A 283 -28.31 -20.76 -19.04
CA PHE A 283 -27.98 -19.36 -19.28
C PHE A 283 -28.39 -18.94 -20.70
N PRO A 284 -29.62 -18.43 -20.91
CA PRO A 284 -30.19 -18.25 -22.25
C PRO A 284 -29.43 -17.22 -23.12
N LYS A 285 -28.70 -16.29 -22.50
CA LYS A 285 -27.96 -15.21 -23.17
C LYS A 285 -26.44 -15.43 -23.23
N ILE A 286 -25.98 -16.64 -22.92
CA ILE A 286 -24.55 -16.94 -22.91
C ILE A 286 -23.97 -16.88 -24.32
N THR A 287 -22.80 -16.25 -24.44
CA THR A 287 -22.10 -16.03 -25.73
C THR A 287 -20.64 -16.45 -25.68
N GLN A 288 -20.01 -16.40 -24.51
CA GLN A 288 -18.62 -16.80 -24.33
C GLN A 288 -18.51 -17.73 -23.13
N ILE A 289 -17.84 -18.86 -23.32
CA ILE A 289 -17.55 -19.82 -22.26
C ILE A 289 -16.05 -20.09 -22.24
N GLU A 290 -15.49 -20.03 -21.05
CA GLU A 290 -14.13 -20.44 -20.76
C GLU A 290 -14.19 -21.57 -19.74
N PHE A 291 -13.67 -22.73 -20.12
CA PHE A 291 -13.83 -23.93 -19.33
C PHE A 291 -12.48 -24.56 -19.01
N GLN A 292 -12.26 -24.85 -17.72
CA GLN A 292 -11.09 -25.58 -17.26
C GLN A 292 -11.45 -27.07 -17.03
N PRO A 293 -10.67 -28.03 -17.57
CA PRO A 293 -10.96 -29.47 -17.51
C PRO A 293 -11.22 -30.03 -16.08
N PRO A 294 -11.93 -31.17 -15.93
CA PRO A 294 -12.39 -32.07 -17.00
C PRO A 294 -13.73 -31.66 -17.65
N ALA A 295 -13.79 -31.73 -18.99
CA ALA A 295 -14.88 -31.22 -19.83
C ALA A 295 -15.91 -32.28 -20.26
N HIS A 296 -16.18 -33.28 -19.42
CA HIS A 296 -17.18 -34.31 -19.73
C HIS A 296 -18.56 -33.66 -19.90
N HIS A 297 -19.25 -33.93 -21.02
CA HIS A 297 -20.55 -33.36 -21.42
C HIS A 297 -20.54 -31.90 -21.92
N LEU A 298 -19.37 -31.32 -22.22
CA LEU A 298 -19.30 -29.96 -22.78
C LEU A 298 -19.98 -29.86 -24.14
N GLU A 299 -19.86 -30.90 -24.97
CA GLU A 299 -20.53 -30.99 -26.28
C GLU A 299 -22.04 -30.82 -26.15
N SER A 300 -22.69 -31.54 -25.23
CA SER A 300 -24.14 -31.45 -25.03
C SER A 300 -24.59 -30.06 -24.54
N PHE A 301 -23.76 -29.38 -23.74
CA PHE A 301 -24.05 -28.01 -23.32
C PHE A 301 -23.90 -27.01 -24.48
N VAL A 302 -22.85 -27.15 -25.29
CA VAL A 302 -22.62 -26.29 -26.46
C VAL A 302 -23.70 -26.47 -27.51
N GLU A 303 -24.11 -27.73 -27.78
CA GLU A 303 -25.20 -28.04 -28.72
C GLU A 303 -26.55 -27.45 -28.28
N ALA A 304 -26.83 -27.48 -26.97
CA ALA A 304 -28.06 -26.90 -26.44
C ALA A 304 -28.08 -25.36 -26.50
N ASN A 305 -26.93 -24.70 -26.45
CA ASN A 305 -26.81 -23.25 -26.41
C ASN A 305 -26.30 -22.70 -27.75
N GLN A 306 -27.20 -22.52 -28.71
CA GLN A 306 -26.87 -22.04 -30.08
C GLN A 306 -26.28 -20.62 -30.15
N ASN A 307 -26.31 -19.86 -29.05
CA ASN A 307 -25.83 -18.48 -28.98
C ASN A 307 -24.31 -18.35 -28.67
N ILE A 308 -23.61 -19.47 -28.44
CA ILE A 308 -22.19 -19.46 -28.10
C ILE A 308 -21.36 -19.06 -29.31
N LEU A 309 -20.58 -17.99 -29.17
CA LEU A 309 -19.70 -17.43 -30.21
C LEU A 309 -18.22 -17.74 -29.96
N SER A 310 -17.84 -17.99 -28.70
CA SER A 310 -16.46 -18.25 -28.30
C SER A 310 -16.42 -19.33 -27.23
N LEU A 311 -15.59 -20.34 -27.45
CA LEU A 311 -15.28 -21.39 -26.49
C LEU A 311 -13.76 -21.46 -26.31
N THR A 312 -13.30 -21.25 -25.09
CA THR A 312 -11.89 -21.38 -24.72
C THR A 312 -11.73 -22.54 -23.75
N LEU A 313 -10.81 -23.45 -24.05
CA LEU A 313 -10.39 -24.52 -23.16
C LEU A 313 -9.02 -24.15 -22.60
N ASP A 314 -8.95 -23.90 -21.31
CA ASP A 314 -7.74 -23.43 -20.64
C ASP A 314 -7.10 -24.63 -19.91
N ASP A 315 -5.98 -25.12 -20.42
CA ASP A 315 -5.20 -26.21 -19.81
C ASP A 315 -4.17 -25.60 -18.85
N PHE A 316 -4.34 -25.86 -17.54
CA PHE A 316 -3.41 -25.55 -16.43
C PHE A 316 -2.24 -24.60 -16.77
N SER A 317 -2.48 -23.29 -16.76
CA SER A 317 -1.40 -22.30 -16.58
C SER A 317 -1.42 -21.81 -15.14
N PHE A 318 -0.54 -22.39 -14.31
CA PHE A 318 -0.08 -21.76 -13.09
C PHE A 318 0.63 -20.45 -13.48
N GLU A 319 -0.03 -19.31 -13.37
CA GLU A 319 0.69 -18.05 -13.17
C GLU A 319 0.95 -17.91 -11.68
N GLY A 320 2.24 -17.97 -11.32
CA GLY A 320 2.75 -18.20 -9.99
C GLY A 320 2.38 -17.15 -8.95
N ILE A 321 2.18 -17.65 -7.73
CA ILE A 321 2.41 -16.94 -6.47
C ILE A 321 3.92 -16.93 -6.21
#